data_AF-A0A139XBE4-F1
#
_entry.id   AF-A0A139XBE4-F1
#
_cell.length_a   1.000
_cell.length_b   1.000
_cell.length_c   1.000
_cell.angle_alpha   90.00
_cell.angle_beta   90.00
_cell.angle_gamma   90.00
#
_symmetry.space_group_name_H-M   'P 1'
#
loop_
_entity.id
_entity.type
_entity.pdbx_description
1 polymer ?
#
loop_
_entity_poly.entity_id
_entity_poly.type
_entity_poly.pdbx_seq_one_letter_code
_entity_poly.pdbx_strand_id
1 'polypeptide(L)'
;MAKAIPAIYENGVLRPLAPVNFSDHQTVWLQVLPEQNMTELLPLLRPLYESGLLTPPTPSDAEPISDDDLVAMVQSIHVAGQPLSETIIEDRGEW
;
A
#
# COMPACT_ATOMS: atom_id res chain seq x y z
N MET A 1 -15.71 9.70 -1.89
CA MET A 1 -14.65 9.87 -0.88
C MET A 1 -14.68 8.69 0.06
N ALA A 2 -13.60 7.91 0.15
CA ALA A 2 -13.49 6.82 1.11
C ALA A 2 -13.09 7.38 2.48
N LYS A 3 -13.82 7.03 3.54
CA LYS A 3 -13.56 7.47 4.91
C LYS A 3 -13.27 6.24 5.76
N ALA A 4 -12.09 6.19 6.37
CA ALA A 4 -11.76 5.15 7.32
C ALA A 4 -12.56 5.38 8.63
N ILE A 5 -13.30 4.36 9.05
CA ILE A 5 -14.09 4.38 10.29
C ILE A 5 -13.45 3.37 11.24
N PRO A 6 -12.85 3.80 12.35
CA PRO A 6 -12.28 2.87 13.32
C PRO A 6 -13.40 2.13 14.05
N ALA A 7 -13.25 0.82 14.21
CA ALA A 7 -14.24 -0.05 14.85
C ALA A 7 -13.55 -1.17 15.63
N ILE A 8 -14.23 -1.70 16.64
CA ILE A 8 -13.82 -2.90 17.39
C ILE A 8 -14.69 -4.06 16.93
N TYR A 9 -14.08 -5.21 16.68
CA TYR A 9 -14.80 -6.45 16.44
C TYR A 9 -15.01 -7.17 17.78
N GLU A 10 -16.27 -7.35 18.18
CA GLU A 10 -16.62 -8.02 19.44
C GLU A 10 -17.87 -8.87 19.27
N ASN A 11 -17.81 -10.13 19.70
CA ASN A 11 -18.94 -11.07 19.68
C ASN A 11 -19.63 -11.21 18.30
N GLY A 12 -18.86 -11.17 17.22
CA GLY A 12 -19.43 -11.28 15.86
C GLY A 12 -19.93 -9.97 15.26
N VAL A 13 -19.74 -8.84 15.94
CA VAL A 13 -20.26 -7.53 15.52
C VAL A 13 -19.14 -6.50 15.44
N LEU A 14 -19.08 -5.75 14.32
CA LEU A 14 -18.23 -4.56 14.18
C LEU A 14 -18.91 -3.35 14.83
N ARG A 15 -18.25 -2.78 15.85
CA ARG A 15 -18.73 -1.62 16.61
C ARG A 15 -17.86 -0.40 16.30
N PRO A 16 -18.36 0.57 15.52
CA PRO A 16 -17.64 1.83 15.30
C PRO A 16 -17.32 2.53 16.61
N LEU A 17 -16.11 3.09 16.74
CA LEU A 17 -15.71 3.86 17.92
C LEU A 17 -16.41 5.22 18.03
N ALA A 18 -16.95 5.71 16.92
CA ALA A 18 -17.70 6.96 16.84
C ALA A 18 -18.99 6.74 16.03
N PRO A 19 -20.06 7.49 16.31
CA PRO A 19 -21.29 7.43 15.52
C PRO A 19 -21.02 7.69 14.04
N VAL A 20 -21.63 6.86 13.20
CA VAL A 20 -21.55 6.99 11.75
C VAL A 20 -22.94 7.32 11.23
N ASN A 21 -23.04 8.36 10.40
CA ASN A 21 -24.30 8.78 9.82
C ASN A 21 -24.59 7.93 8.58
N PHE A 22 -25.24 6.79 8.79
CA PHE A 22 -25.86 5.99 7.74
C PHE A 22 -27.37 6.16 7.78
N SER A 23 -28.01 6.07 6.61
CA SER A 23 -29.47 6.01 6.52
C SER A 23 -29.98 4.67 7.05
N ASP A 24 -31.23 4.65 7.49
CA ASP A 24 -31.88 3.40 7.88
C ASP A 24 -31.88 2.39 6.70
N HIS A 25 -31.60 1.12 7.00
CA HIS A 25 -31.40 0.04 6.03
C HIS A 25 -30.34 0.27 4.92
N GLN A 26 -29.40 1.21 5.10
CA GLN A 26 -28.36 1.44 4.12
C GLN A 26 -27.40 0.24 4.01
N THR A 27 -27.28 -0.34 2.82
CA THR A 27 -26.24 -1.33 2.51
C THR A 27 -24.89 -0.63 2.38
N VAL A 28 -23.87 -1.14 3.07
CA VAL A 28 -22.50 -0.61 3.03
C VAL A 28 -21.51 -1.73 2.72
N TRP A 29 -20.42 -1.39 2.03
CA TRP A 29 -19.31 -2.30 1.77
C TRP A 29 -18.22 -2.08 2.80
N LEU A 30 -17.71 -3.16 3.38
CA LEU A 30 -16.68 -3.12 4.42
C LEU A 30 -15.35 -3.63 3.87
N GLN A 31 -14.30 -2.84 4.04
CA GLN A 31 -12.94 -3.21 3.68
C GLN A 31 -12.16 -3.54 4.96
N VAL A 32 -11.72 -4.78 5.10
CA VAL A 32 -10.89 -5.23 6.23
C VAL A 32 -9.43 -5.18 5.79
N LEU A 33 -8.59 -4.42 6.52
CA LEU A 33 -7.15 -4.35 6.26
C LEU A 33 -6.42 -5.24 7.26
N PRO A 34 -5.40 -6.02 6.84
CA PRO A 34 -4.62 -6.85 7.75
C PRO A 34 -3.84 -5.97 8.74
N GLU A 35 -3.74 -6.43 9.98
CA GLU A 35 -3.03 -5.76 11.07
C GLU A 35 -1.50 -5.88 10.86
N GLN A 36 -0.94 -5.05 10.00
CA GLN A 36 0.50 -4.98 9.74
C GLN A 36 1.01 -3.62 10.25
N ASN A 37 1.53 -3.57 11.49
CA ASN A 37 2.27 -2.41 12.07
C ASN A 37 1.77 -1.02 11.65
N MET A 38 0.45 -0.86 11.55
CA MET A 38 -0.18 0.31 10.94
C MET A 38 -0.28 1.48 11.92
N THR A 39 -0.13 1.22 13.22
CA THR A 39 -0.36 2.19 14.31
C THR A 39 0.60 3.38 14.26
N GLU A 40 1.86 3.18 13.87
CA GLU A 40 2.86 4.25 13.82
C GLU A 40 3.00 4.91 12.44
N LEU A 41 2.81 4.14 11.36
CA LEU A 41 3.04 4.61 10.00
C LEU A 41 1.81 5.26 9.35
N LEU A 42 0.58 4.83 9.68
CA LEU A 42 -0.62 5.42 9.09
C LEU A 42 -0.75 6.94 9.28
N PRO A 43 -0.45 7.51 10.47
CA PRO A 43 -0.52 8.95 10.65
C PRO A 43 0.46 9.71 9.73
N LEU A 44 1.62 9.11 9.44
CA LEU A 44 2.67 9.66 8.57
C LEU A 44 2.36 9.49 7.08
N LEU A 45 1.68 8.41 6.71
CA LEU A 45 1.34 8.10 5.32
C LEU A 45 0.09 8.86 4.84
N ARG A 46 -0.82 9.24 5.74
CA ARG A 46 -2.06 9.95 5.38
C ARG A 46 -1.84 11.23 4.56
N PRO A 47 -0.92 12.16 4.93
CA PRO A 47 -0.64 13.34 4.11
C PRO A 47 -0.13 12.98 2.71
N LEU A 48 0.64 11.89 2.58
CA LEU A 48 1.17 11.43 1.30
C LEU A 48 0.06 10.88 0.41
N TYR A 49 -0.90 10.13 0.96
CA TYR A 49 -2.10 9.70 0.24
C TYR A 49 -2.99 10.90 -0.16
N GLU A 50 -3.20 11.85 0.74
CA GLU A 50 -4.01 13.05 0.47
C GLU A 50 -3.38 13.96 -0.60
N SER A 51 -2.05 14.02 -0.64
CA SER A 51 -1.29 14.74 -1.68
C SER A 51 -1.21 14.01 -3.02
N GLY A 52 -1.66 12.75 -3.09
CA GLY A 52 -1.55 11.91 -4.29
C GLY A 52 -0.13 11.42 -4.60
N LEU A 53 0.83 11.62 -3.68
CA LEU A 53 2.20 11.10 -3.83
C LEU A 53 2.27 9.59 -3.67
N LEU A 54 1.31 9.00 -2.94
CA LEU A 54 1.16 7.56 -2.79
C LEU A 54 -0.27 7.16 -3.14
N THR A 55 -0.42 5.97 -3.71
CA THR A 55 -1.72 5.31 -3.89
C THR A 55 -1.90 4.31 -2.75
N PRO A 56 -3.01 4.37 -1.98
CA PRO A 56 -3.29 3.38 -0.97
C PRO A 56 -3.30 1.98 -1.59
N PRO A 57 -2.71 0.97 -0.93
CA PRO A 57 -2.72 -0.39 -1.46
C PRO A 57 -4.18 -0.84 -1.60
N THR A 58 -4.58 -1.16 -2.82
CA THR A 58 -5.82 -1.89 -3.07
C THR A 58 -5.59 -3.35 -2.70
N PRO A 59 -6.53 -4.02 -2.00
CA PRO A 59 -6.47 -5.45 -1.81
C PRO A 59 -6.38 -6.08 -3.20
N SER A 60 -5.25 -6.74 -3.45
CA SER A 60 -4.99 -7.44 -4.70
C SER A 60 -5.46 -8.87 -4.51
N ASP A 61 -6.41 -9.30 -5.33
CA ASP A 61 -6.77 -10.72 -5.45
C ASP A 61 -5.72 -11.51 -6.26
N ALA A 62 -4.71 -10.83 -6.80
CA ALA A 62 -3.62 -11.50 -7.50
C ALA A 62 -2.79 -12.32 -6.52
N GLU A 63 -2.53 -13.58 -6.90
CA GLU A 63 -1.57 -14.41 -6.20
C GLU A 63 -0.20 -13.71 -6.17
N PRO A 64 0.54 -13.80 -5.05
CA PRO A 64 1.89 -13.28 -4.98
C PRO A 64 2.74 -13.93 -6.08
N ILE A 65 3.51 -13.11 -6.80
CA ILE A 65 4.44 -13.58 -7.82
C ILE A 65 5.42 -14.58 -7.21
N SER A 66 5.69 -15.69 -7.91
CA SER A 66 6.71 -16.64 -7.47
C SER A 66 8.11 -16.04 -7.63
N ASP A 67 9.09 -16.53 -6.87
CA ASP A 67 10.46 -16.04 -6.97
C ASP A 67 11.03 -16.25 -8.39
N ASP A 68 10.72 -17.38 -9.03
CA ASP A 68 11.15 -17.68 -10.39
C ASP A 68 10.54 -16.72 -11.41
N ASP A 69 9.25 -16.41 -11.28
CA ASP A 69 8.54 -15.46 -12.15
C ASP A 69 9.04 -14.02 -11.95
N LEU A 70 9.39 -13.66 -10.71
CA LEU A 70 9.96 -12.35 -10.40
C LEU A 70 11.33 -12.18 -11.05
N VAL A 71 12.19 -13.22 -10.98
CA VAL A 71 13.50 -13.22 -11.65
C VAL A 71 13.33 -13.07 -13.16
N ALA A 72 12.45 -13.85 -13.78
CA ALA A 72 12.18 -13.78 -15.21
C ALA A 72 11.65 -12.40 -15.63
N MET A 73 10.73 -11.82 -14.85
CA MET A 73 10.18 -10.49 -15.08
C MET A 73 11.28 -9.43 -15.02
N VAL A 74 12.11 -9.42 -13.97
CA VAL A 74 13.21 -8.44 -13.84
C VAL A 74 14.21 -8.55 -14.97
N GLN A 75 14.58 -9.77 -15.38
CA GLN A 75 15.49 -10.01 -16.51
C GLN A 75 14.94 -9.51 -17.86
N SER A 76 13.61 -9.41 -18.00
CA SER A 76 12.98 -8.92 -19.22
C SER A 76 13.02 -7.38 -19.37
N ILE A 77 13.32 -6.66 -18.28
CA ILE A 77 13.35 -5.20 -18.26
C ILE A 77 14.62 -4.72 -18.98
N HIS A 78 14.43 -4.13 -20.17
CA HIS A 78 15.51 -3.50 -20.91
C HIS A 78 15.66 -2.04 -20.47
N VAL A 79 16.71 -1.75 -19.71
CA VAL A 79 17.06 -0.38 -19.33
C VAL A 79 18.00 0.19 -20.39
N ALA A 80 17.64 1.35 -20.95
CA ALA A 80 18.49 2.08 -21.89
C ALA A 80 19.48 2.95 -21.12
N GLY A 81 20.74 2.97 -21.59
CA GLY A 81 21.83 3.72 -20.95
C GLY A 81 22.66 2.87 -20.00
N GLN A 82 23.74 3.45 -19.47
CA GLN A 82 24.56 2.78 -18.46
C GLN A 82 23.86 2.80 -17.09
N PRO A 83 24.00 1.74 -16.28
CA PRO A 83 23.54 1.76 -14.91
C PRO A 83 24.15 2.94 -14.15
N LEU A 84 23.34 3.63 -13.34
CA LEU A 84 23.81 4.73 -12.50
C LEU A 84 25.00 4.31 -11.62
N SER A 85 25.05 3.03 -11.22
CA SER A 85 26.19 2.47 -10.50
C SER A 85 27.49 2.53 -11.30
N GLU A 86 27.47 2.28 -12.60
CA GLU A 86 28.67 2.41 -13.44
C GLU A 86 29.06 3.87 -13.61
N THR A 87 28.10 4.76 -13.87
CA THR A 87 28.38 6.20 -13.94
C THR A 87 29.03 6.71 -12.65
N ILE A 88 28.56 6.25 -11.48
CA ILE A 88 29.15 6.62 -10.18
C ILE A 88 30.56 6.04 -10.00
N ILE A 89 30.85 4.85 -10.54
CA ILE A 89 32.18 4.24 -10.48
C ILE A 89 33.15 5.00 -11.40
N GLU A 90 32.72 5.35 -12.61
CA GLU A 90 33.50 6.15 -13.56
C GLU A 90 33.78 7.55 -13.00
N ASP A 91 32.79 8.22 -12.41
CA ASP A 91 32.93 9.56 -11.78
C ASP A 91 33.90 9.55 -10.59
N ARG A 92 34.06 8.40 -9.91
CA ARG A 92 35.02 8.26 -8.80
C ARG A 92 36.47 8.27 -9.26
N GLY A 93 36.74 8.02 -10.55
CA GLY A 93 38.09 7.94 -11.10
C GLY A 93 38.89 6.73 -10.60
N GLU A 94 40.04 6.48 -11.23
CA GLU A 94 41.02 5.51 -10.70
C GLU A 94 41.70 6.11 -9.47
N TRP A 95 41.81 5.32 -8.41
CA TRP A 95 42.54 5.68 -7.20
C TRP A 95 44.03 5.90 -7.47
#